data_AF-A0A2D7JAG9-F1
#
_entry.id   AF-A0A2D7JAG9-F1
#
_cell.length_a   1.000
_cell.length_b   1.000
_cell.length_c   1.000
_cell.angle_alpha   90.00
_cell.angle_beta   90.00
_cell.angle_gamma   90.00
#
_symmetry.space_group_name_H-M   'P 1'
#
loop_
_entity.id
_entity.type
_entity.pdbx_description
1 polymer ?
#
loop_
_entity_poly.entity_id
_entity_poly.type
_entity_poly.pdbx_seq_one_letter_code
_entity_poly.pdbx_strand_id
1 'polypeptide(L)'
;MALGVALGPYGAGLVSDTNLVSGAGHVGIILLLFLLGLDMKPSALWNSLRQSTLVAVLSTSVFALAGYSISRAFSFSHLDSLLIGAALVFSSTIIGIKLLPTTVLHHKHLGELMIALLLFQDVIAIIVLVVMESVGAGDYSARDLLRPLVTLPILALVSWVSVKSVLLTLIKRFDRYHEYIFLLSIGWCLGMAELAIWMGLSAEIGAFVAGVSIASSPIAQYIAISLKPLRDFFLVVFFFSVGSGLDLQALPRVALPAVAMATLFLLLKPIVYQWLVRGVFEEPKLAWNLGLRLGQCSEFSLLIAFLGTAKGLLSADAATVIQACTILTLLVSSYLVVLRLPNPIAISEHLRRD
;
A
#
# COMPACT_ATOMS: atom_id res chain seq x y z
N MET A 1 -3.55 -15.60 -0.29
CA MET A 1 -4.70 -15.38 0.62
C MET A 1 -5.59 -16.59 0.79
N ALA A 2 -6.44 -16.96 -0.17
CA ALA A 2 -7.39 -18.08 0.00
C ALA A 2 -6.68 -19.39 0.40
N LEU A 3 -5.54 -19.69 -0.25
CA LEU A 3 -4.68 -20.81 0.16
C LEU A 3 -4.12 -20.66 1.58
N GLY A 4 -3.80 -19.44 2.01
CA GLY A 4 -3.37 -19.18 3.39
C GLY A 4 -4.48 -19.46 4.40
N VAL A 5 -5.71 -19.02 4.12
CA VAL A 5 -6.89 -19.33 4.96
C VAL A 5 -7.14 -20.83 4.99
N ALA A 6 -7.07 -21.51 3.85
CA ALA A 6 -7.36 -22.93 3.73
C ALA A 6 -6.26 -23.82 4.35
N LEU A 7 -4.98 -23.47 4.18
CA LEU A 7 -3.84 -24.30 4.61
C LEU A 7 -3.24 -23.85 5.94
N GLY A 8 -3.60 -22.66 6.42
CA GLY A 8 -3.13 -22.09 7.68
C GLY A 8 -3.69 -22.80 8.91
N PRO A 9 -3.25 -22.39 10.12
CA PRO A 9 -3.63 -23.00 11.39
C PRO A 9 -5.14 -23.07 11.63
N TYR A 10 -5.88 -22.05 11.21
CA TYR A 10 -7.34 -21.98 11.38
C TYR A 10 -8.11 -22.79 10.32
N GLY A 11 -7.45 -23.22 9.24
CA GLY A 11 -8.01 -24.06 8.18
C GLY A 11 -7.62 -25.52 8.36
N ALA A 12 -6.81 -26.05 7.44
CA ALA A 12 -6.33 -27.43 7.45
C ALA A 12 -5.14 -27.68 8.39
N GLY A 13 -4.51 -26.63 8.94
CA GLY A 13 -3.39 -26.76 9.87
C GLY A 13 -2.11 -27.37 9.28
N LEU A 14 -1.97 -27.37 7.94
CA LEU A 14 -0.82 -27.95 7.23
C LEU A 14 0.46 -27.10 7.41
N VAL A 15 0.29 -25.80 7.65
CA VAL A 15 1.40 -24.89 7.96
C VAL A 15 1.56 -24.80 9.47
N SER A 16 2.61 -25.45 9.96
CA SER A 16 2.94 -25.51 11.39
C SER A 16 3.79 -24.33 11.87
N ASP A 17 4.60 -23.72 11.00
CA ASP A 17 5.48 -22.60 11.36
C ASP A 17 5.00 -21.27 10.78
N THR A 18 4.06 -20.64 11.49
CA THR A 18 3.54 -19.32 11.12
C THR A 18 4.59 -18.21 11.24
N ASN A 19 5.60 -18.39 12.09
CA ASN A 19 6.64 -17.38 12.31
C ASN A 19 7.58 -17.31 11.11
N LEU A 20 7.99 -18.45 10.54
CA LEU A 20 8.78 -18.48 9.31
C LEU A 20 8.02 -17.86 8.14
N VAL A 21 6.74 -18.21 7.99
CA VAL A 21 5.90 -17.64 6.92
C VAL A 21 5.69 -16.14 7.10
N SER A 22 5.51 -15.67 8.34
CA SER A 22 5.43 -14.25 8.68
C SER A 22 6.72 -13.50 8.37
N GLY A 23 7.87 -14.04 8.79
CA GLY A 23 9.20 -13.46 8.50
C GLY A 23 9.50 -13.38 7.00
N ALA A 24 9.16 -14.42 6.24
CA ALA A 24 9.27 -14.40 4.77
C ALA A 24 8.32 -13.36 4.14
N GLY A 25 7.09 -13.23 4.67
CA GLY A 25 6.17 -12.17 4.27
C GLY A 25 6.72 -10.77 4.54
N HIS A 26 7.44 -10.58 5.65
CA HIS A 26 8.06 -9.30 6.00
C HIS A 26 9.12 -8.86 5.00
N VAL A 27 9.92 -9.80 4.47
CA VAL A 27 10.85 -9.51 3.35
C VAL A 27 10.10 -8.99 2.12
N GLY A 28 8.89 -9.52 1.86
CA GLY A 28 8.03 -9.04 0.78
C GLY A 28 7.60 -7.59 0.95
N ILE A 29 7.32 -7.18 2.19
CA ILE A 29 6.97 -5.80 2.53
C ILE A 29 8.17 -4.87 2.30
N ILE A 30 9.35 -5.26 2.78
CA ILE A 30 10.61 -4.51 2.60
C ILE A 30 10.86 -4.26 1.12
N LEU A 31 10.77 -5.30 0.29
CA LEU A 31 10.95 -5.20 -1.15
C LEU A 31 9.83 -4.38 -1.83
N LEU A 32 8.57 -4.52 -1.38
CA LEU A 32 7.47 -3.71 -1.90
C LEU A 32 7.73 -2.22 -1.69
N LEU A 33 8.09 -1.83 -0.46
CA LEU A 33 8.33 -0.43 -0.11
C LEU A 33 9.60 0.13 -0.75
N PHE A 34 10.63 -0.70 -0.94
CA PHE A 34 11.80 -0.32 -1.72
C PHE A 34 11.44 -0.01 -3.18
N LEU A 35 10.70 -0.91 -3.84
CA LEU A 35 10.29 -0.72 -5.23
C LEU A 35 9.33 0.47 -5.38
N LEU A 36 8.43 0.66 -4.41
CA LEU A 36 7.58 1.85 -4.34
C LEU A 36 8.42 3.13 -4.23
N GLY A 37 9.45 3.11 -3.37
CA GLY A 37 10.39 4.22 -3.23
C GLY A 37 11.11 4.54 -4.54
N LEU A 38 11.48 3.52 -5.34
CA LEU A 38 12.11 3.70 -6.66
C LEU A 38 11.17 4.37 -7.68
N ASP A 39 9.87 4.09 -7.61
CA ASP A 39 8.86 4.69 -8.48
C ASP A 39 8.53 6.14 -8.08
N MET A 40 8.81 6.53 -6.83
CA MET A 40 8.59 7.88 -6.31
C MET A 40 9.72 8.86 -6.66
N LYS A 41 9.66 9.44 -7.86
CA LYS A 41 10.50 10.60 -8.23
C LYS A 41 10.06 11.85 -7.43
N PRO A 42 10.91 12.45 -6.57
CA PRO A 42 10.51 13.57 -5.71
C PRO A 42 9.94 14.77 -6.47
N SER A 43 10.50 15.10 -7.64
CA SER A 43 10.04 16.21 -8.48
C SER A 43 8.69 15.94 -9.16
N ALA A 44 8.47 14.72 -9.65
CA ALA A 44 7.21 14.32 -10.26
C ALA A 44 6.09 14.25 -9.21
N LEU A 45 6.41 13.71 -8.03
CA LEU A 45 5.50 13.70 -6.88
C LEU A 45 5.07 15.13 -6.54
N TRP A 46 6.01 16.07 -6.37
CA TRP A 46 5.68 17.45 -6.02
C TRP A 46 4.71 18.13 -7.00
N ASN A 47 4.97 17.96 -8.31
CA ASN A 47 4.12 18.52 -9.36
C ASN A 47 2.72 17.87 -9.37
N SER A 48 2.67 16.55 -9.24
CA SER A 48 1.45 15.75 -9.22
C SER A 48 0.60 16.05 -7.98
N LEU A 49 1.24 16.22 -6.83
CA LEU A 49 0.62 16.64 -5.58
C LEU A 49 -0.07 17.97 -5.80
N ARG A 50 0.64 19.01 -6.25
CA ARG A 50 0.10 20.36 -6.40
C ARG A 50 -1.16 20.42 -7.28
N GLN A 51 -1.25 19.57 -8.31
CA GLN A 51 -2.38 19.54 -9.23
C GLN A 51 -3.60 18.79 -8.67
N SER A 52 -3.40 17.76 -7.83
CA SER A 52 -4.47 16.88 -7.33
C SER A 52 -4.70 16.95 -5.82
N THR A 53 -4.00 17.83 -5.10
CA THR A 53 -3.98 17.87 -3.62
C THR A 53 -5.39 17.96 -3.04
N LEU A 54 -6.25 18.82 -3.60
CA LEU A 54 -7.57 19.07 -3.03
C LEU A 54 -8.46 17.81 -3.10
N VAL A 55 -8.52 17.15 -4.25
CA VAL A 55 -9.27 15.89 -4.41
C VAL A 55 -8.70 14.81 -3.51
N ALA A 56 -7.36 14.72 -3.44
CA ALA A 56 -6.68 13.69 -2.68
C ALA A 56 -6.90 13.86 -1.16
N VAL A 57 -6.77 15.08 -0.64
CA VAL A 57 -7.01 15.41 0.78
C VAL A 57 -8.48 15.22 1.13
N LEU A 58 -9.41 15.79 0.36
CA LEU A 58 -10.84 15.67 0.67
C LEU A 58 -11.33 14.22 0.62
N SER A 59 -10.96 13.46 -0.43
CA SER A 59 -11.35 12.04 -0.52
C SER A 59 -10.78 11.25 0.65
N THR A 60 -9.49 11.43 0.98
CA THR A 60 -8.84 10.76 2.11
C THR A 60 -9.51 11.10 3.44
N SER A 61 -9.79 12.38 3.70
CA SER A 61 -10.47 12.81 4.92
C SER A 61 -11.87 12.21 5.03
N VAL A 62 -12.65 12.22 3.95
CA VAL A 62 -14.00 11.64 3.93
C VAL A 62 -13.94 10.13 4.20
N PHE A 63 -13.02 9.41 3.57
CA PHE A 63 -12.87 7.96 3.76
C PHE A 63 -12.40 7.60 5.16
N ALA A 64 -11.42 8.34 5.69
CA ALA A 64 -10.94 8.14 7.06
C ALA A 64 -12.04 8.41 8.09
N LEU A 65 -12.80 9.51 7.92
CA LEU A 65 -13.93 9.84 8.79
C LEU A 65 -15.06 8.82 8.69
N ALA A 66 -15.37 8.33 7.49
CA ALA A 66 -16.39 7.31 7.29
C ALA A 66 -15.99 6.00 7.98
N GLY A 67 -14.74 5.55 7.79
CA GLY A 67 -14.19 4.36 8.43
C GLY A 67 -14.16 4.48 9.96
N TYR A 68 -13.74 5.63 10.50
CA TYR A 68 -13.78 5.92 11.93
C TYR A 68 -15.21 5.92 12.48
N SER A 69 -16.14 6.59 11.80
CA SER A 69 -17.52 6.75 12.29
C SER A 69 -18.25 5.41 12.34
N ILE A 70 -18.10 4.59 11.29
CA ILE A 70 -18.74 3.28 11.24
C ILE A 70 -18.12 2.30 12.26
N SER A 71 -16.79 2.30 12.44
CA SER A 71 -16.17 1.45 13.46
C SER A 71 -16.58 1.86 14.88
N ARG A 72 -16.72 3.15 15.15
CA ARG A 72 -17.28 3.65 16.43
C ARG A 72 -18.73 3.20 16.63
N ALA A 73 -19.54 3.17 15.58
CA ALA A 73 -20.90 2.65 15.66
C ALA A 73 -20.93 1.16 16.02
N PHE A 74 -19.92 0.39 15.61
CA PHE A 74 -19.72 -1.00 16.01
C PHE A 74 -18.93 -1.17 17.32
N SER A 75 -18.80 -0.10 18.13
CA SER A 75 -18.17 -0.13 19.46
C SER A 75 -16.69 -0.48 19.51
N PHE A 76 -15.96 -0.34 18.40
CA PHE A 76 -14.50 -0.43 18.41
C PHE A 76 -13.87 0.71 19.23
N SER A 77 -12.71 0.46 19.84
CA SER A 77 -11.97 1.47 20.60
C SER A 77 -11.61 2.69 19.74
N HIS A 78 -11.23 3.82 20.37
CA HIS A 78 -10.82 5.01 19.62
C HIS A 78 -9.59 4.74 18.74
N LEU A 79 -8.61 4.02 19.28
CA LEU A 79 -7.39 3.66 18.56
C LEU A 79 -7.71 2.72 17.41
N ASP A 80 -8.49 1.64 17.65
CA ASP A 80 -8.94 0.74 16.58
C ASP A 80 -9.67 1.50 15.48
N SER A 81 -10.56 2.43 15.85
CA SER A 81 -11.35 3.20 14.89
C SER A 81 -10.48 4.14 14.04
N LEU A 82 -9.45 4.74 14.63
CA LEU A 82 -8.49 5.57 13.89
C LEU A 82 -7.70 4.73 12.89
N LEU A 83 -7.20 3.57 13.30
CA LEU A 83 -6.42 2.68 12.44
C LEU A 83 -7.27 2.01 11.36
N ILE A 84 -8.51 1.62 11.69
CA ILE A 84 -9.49 1.13 10.71
C ILE A 84 -9.79 2.24 9.68
N GLY A 85 -10.08 3.47 10.15
CA GLY A 85 -10.30 4.62 9.29
C GLY A 85 -9.12 4.88 8.36
N ALA A 86 -7.90 4.89 8.89
CA ALA A 86 -6.68 5.06 8.11
C ALA A 86 -6.48 3.94 7.10
N ALA A 87 -6.64 2.67 7.51
CA ALA A 87 -6.43 1.51 6.67
C ALA A 87 -7.36 1.48 5.45
N LEU A 88 -8.62 1.89 5.58
CA LEU A 88 -9.60 1.77 4.49
C LEU A 88 -9.56 2.92 3.47
N VAL A 89 -8.76 3.97 3.70
CA VAL A 89 -8.54 5.07 2.75
C VAL A 89 -7.95 4.55 1.43
N PHE A 90 -6.97 3.66 1.52
CA PHE A 90 -6.09 3.32 0.40
C PHE A 90 -6.81 2.53 -0.68
N SER A 91 -6.42 2.74 -1.94
CA SER A 91 -6.96 2.03 -3.10
C SER A 91 -5.87 1.20 -3.76
N SER A 92 -6.21 0.04 -4.32
CA SER A 92 -5.21 -0.83 -4.95
C SER A 92 -4.75 -0.28 -6.31
N THR A 93 -3.44 -0.04 -6.43
CA THR A 93 -2.76 0.41 -7.66
C THR A 93 -2.86 -0.63 -8.79
N ILE A 94 -2.89 -1.92 -8.46
CA ILE A 94 -3.02 -3.01 -9.45
C ILE A 94 -4.37 -2.92 -10.16
N ILE A 95 -5.48 -2.85 -9.41
CA ILE A 95 -6.83 -2.78 -9.99
C ILE A 95 -7.07 -1.42 -10.64
N GLY A 96 -6.53 -0.33 -10.06
CA GLY A 96 -6.64 1.02 -10.61
C GLY A 96 -5.95 1.18 -11.96
N ILE A 97 -4.64 0.91 -12.02
CA ILE A 97 -3.79 1.22 -13.18
C ILE A 97 -3.68 0.03 -14.15
N LYS A 98 -3.40 -1.20 -13.68
CA LYS A 98 -3.13 -2.32 -14.61
C LYS A 98 -4.37 -2.78 -15.39
N LEU A 99 -5.56 -2.54 -14.86
CA LEU A 99 -6.81 -2.82 -15.57
C LEU A 99 -7.30 -1.61 -16.39
N LEU A 100 -6.53 -0.52 -16.45
CA LEU A 100 -6.82 0.62 -17.31
C LEU A 100 -6.38 0.32 -18.74
N PRO A 101 -7.25 0.50 -19.77
CA PRO A 101 -6.84 0.41 -21.16
C PRO A 101 -5.75 1.42 -21.48
N THR A 102 -4.78 1.04 -22.32
CA THR A 102 -3.70 1.94 -22.75
C THR A 102 -4.25 3.16 -23.49
N THR A 103 -5.38 3.02 -24.20
CA THR A 103 -6.08 4.18 -24.82
C THR A 103 -6.49 5.25 -23.81
N VAL A 104 -6.89 4.86 -22.59
CA VAL A 104 -7.29 5.81 -21.53
C VAL A 104 -6.06 6.34 -20.80
N LEU A 105 -4.98 5.56 -20.73
CA LEU A 105 -3.67 6.04 -20.30
C LEU A 105 -3.14 7.14 -21.25
N HIS A 106 -3.47 7.06 -22.54
CA HIS A 106 -3.14 8.07 -23.55
C HIS A 106 -4.05 9.31 -23.50
N HIS A 107 -5.29 9.20 -23.00
CA HIS A 107 -6.09 10.35 -22.59
C HIS A 107 -5.52 10.94 -21.30
N LYS A 108 -4.56 11.85 -21.48
CA LYS A 108 -3.65 12.40 -20.45
C LYS A 108 -4.31 12.66 -19.09
N HIS A 109 -5.50 13.27 -19.05
CA HIS A 109 -6.01 13.80 -17.79
C HIS A 109 -6.52 12.75 -16.77
N LEU A 110 -7.16 11.66 -17.21
CA LEU A 110 -7.69 10.65 -16.27
C LEU A 110 -6.58 9.77 -15.71
N GLY A 111 -5.68 9.30 -16.58
CA GLY A 111 -4.51 8.51 -16.16
C GLY A 111 -3.61 9.29 -15.21
N GLU A 112 -3.29 10.55 -15.54
CA GLU A 112 -2.46 11.43 -14.69
C GLU A 112 -3.11 11.67 -13.32
N LEU A 113 -4.40 11.99 -13.27
CA LEU A 113 -5.11 12.18 -12.00
C LEU A 113 -5.15 10.90 -11.16
N MET A 114 -5.42 9.75 -11.78
CA MET A 114 -5.47 8.47 -11.06
C MET A 114 -4.10 8.10 -10.47
N ILE A 115 -3.03 8.28 -11.24
CA ILE A 115 -1.66 8.07 -10.77
C ILE A 115 -1.36 9.05 -9.63
N ALA A 116 -1.73 10.32 -9.75
CA ALA A 116 -1.53 11.33 -8.72
C ALA A 116 -2.22 10.96 -7.39
N LEU A 117 -3.47 10.51 -7.46
CA LEU A 117 -4.25 10.10 -6.30
C LEU A 117 -3.67 8.86 -5.62
N LEU A 118 -3.27 7.85 -6.40
CA LEU A 118 -2.65 6.63 -5.88
C LEU A 118 -1.29 6.95 -5.22
N LEU A 119 -0.44 7.75 -5.87
CA LEU A 119 0.83 8.17 -5.28
C LEU A 119 0.63 8.96 -3.97
N PHE A 120 -0.38 9.83 -3.91
CA PHE A 120 -0.70 10.54 -2.67
C PHE A 120 -1.15 9.59 -1.56
N GLN A 121 -1.99 8.61 -1.90
CA GLN A 121 -2.43 7.58 -0.97
C GLN A 121 -1.27 6.73 -0.46
N ASP A 122 -0.33 6.36 -1.32
CA ASP A 122 0.86 5.60 -0.95
C ASP A 122 1.75 6.40 0.02
N VAL A 123 1.91 7.72 -0.20
CA VAL A 123 2.60 8.61 0.75
C VAL A 123 1.89 8.62 2.11
N ILE A 124 0.56 8.76 2.12
CA ILE A 124 -0.22 8.72 3.37
C ILE A 124 -0.08 7.37 4.06
N ALA A 125 -0.09 6.26 3.32
CA ALA A 125 0.10 4.93 3.88
C ALA A 125 1.44 4.83 4.61
N ILE A 126 2.51 5.32 4.00
CA ILE A 126 3.84 5.36 4.63
C ILE A 126 3.83 6.23 5.88
N ILE A 127 3.20 7.40 5.85
CA ILE A 127 3.07 8.27 7.04
C ILE A 127 2.33 7.53 8.16
N VAL A 128 1.23 6.84 7.84
CA VAL A 128 0.48 6.04 8.83
C VAL A 128 1.36 4.96 9.42
N LEU A 129 2.12 4.23 8.61
CA LEU A 129 3.04 3.19 9.08
C LEU A 129 4.15 3.74 9.96
N VAL A 130 4.72 4.89 9.60
CA VAL A 130 5.72 5.60 10.41
C VAL A 130 5.13 6.01 11.76
N VAL A 131 3.91 6.54 11.77
CA VAL A 131 3.24 6.94 13.01
C VAL A 131 2.96 5.72 13.87
N MET A 132 2.44 4.63 13.29
CA MET A 132 2.26 3.36 13.99
C MET A 132 3.58 2.81 14.54
N GLU A 133 4.69 3.04 13.83
CA GLU A 133 6.00 2.63 14.31
C GLU A 133 6.41 3.38 15.57
N SER A 134 6.09 4.68 15.62
CA SER A 134 6.44 5.61 16.69
C SER A 134 5.55 5.51 17.93
N VAL A 135 4.29 5.07 17.77
CA VAL A 135 3.36 4.94 18.89
C VAL A 135 3.61 3.57 19.55
N GLY A 136 4.33 3.57 20.67
CA GLY A 136 4.51 2.39 21.51
C GLY A 136 3.22 2.00 22.25
N ALA A 137 3.08 0.72 22.59
CA ALA A 137 1.87 0.14 23.20
C ALA A 137 1.58 0.54 24.67
N GLY A 138 2.13 1.64 25.19
CA GLY A 138 2.03 1.90 26.63
C GLY A 138 2.26 3.32 27.14
N ASP A 139 2.91 4.22 26.41
CA ASP A 139 3.02 5.62 26.83
C ASP A 139 3.28 6.53 25.63
N TYR A 140 2.47 7.59 25.48
CA TYR A 140 2.70 8.64 24.50
C TYR A 140 3.78 9.59 25.01
N SER A 141 5.04 9.14 25.02
CA SER A 141 6.14 10.06 25.32
C SER A 141 6.32 11.01 24.15
N ALA A 142 6.39 12.32 24.42
CA ALA A 142 6.75 13.31 23.40
C ALA A 142 8.09 12.96 22.70
N ARG A 143 8.98 12.22 23.38
CA ARG A 143 10.22 11.70 22.79
C ARG A 143 9.98 10.68 21.68
N ASP A 144 8.95 9.84 21.79
CA ASP A 144 8.66 8.79 20.80
C ASP A 144 8.05 9.38 19.52
N LEU A 145 7.29 10.48 19.64
CA LEU A 145 6.83 11.25 18.47
C LEU A 145 7.94 12.10 17.83
N LEU A 146 8.84 12.67 18.64
CA LEU A 146 9.92 13.53 18.15
C LEU A 146 11.07 12.73 17.51
N ARG A 147 11.29 11.48 17.93
CA ARG A 147 12.38 10.63 17.43
C ARG A 147 12.31 10.44 15.90
N PRO A 148 11.21 9.97 15.29
CA PRO A 148 11.09 9.87 13.83
C PRO A 148 11.30 11.20 13.12
N LEU A 149 10.87 12.31 13.72
CA LEU A 149 11.02 13.65 13.14
C LEU A 149 12.50 14.03 12.92
N VAL A 150 13.40 13.49 13.75
CA VAL A 150 14.84 13.73 13.68
C VAL A 150 15.56 12.60 12.93
N THR A 151 15.21 11.34 13.19
CA THR A 151 15.91 10.19 12.59
C THR A 151 15.57 10.01 11.12
N LEU A 152 14.36 10.34 10.66
CA LEU A 152 13.99 10.24 9.24
C LEU A 152 14.81 11.17 8.34
N PRO A 153 14.95 12.48 8.63
CA PRO A 153 15.83 13.36 7.85
C PRO A 153 17.29 12.91 7.85
N ILE A 154 17.79 12.40 8.98
CA ILE A 154 19.16 11.90 9.08
C ILE A 154 19.33 10.66 8.21
N LEU A 155 18.42 9.68 8.31
CA LEU A 155 18.40 8.50 7.45
C LEU A 155 18.35 8.88 5.97
N ALA A 156 17.48 9.83 5.59
CA ALA A 156 17.36 10.31 4.23
C ALA A 156 18.64 11.01 3.74
N LEU A 157 19.29 11.81 4.58
CA LEU A 157 20.55 12.46 4.27
C LEU A 157 21.68 11.45 4.09
N VAL A 158 21.83 10.50 5.03
CA VAL A 158 22.82 9.41 4.95
C VAL A 158 22.58 8.59 3.69
N SER A 159 21.32 8.24 3.40
CA SER A 159 20.90 7.54 2.19
C SER A 159 21.36 8.28 0.93
N TRP A 160 21.02 9.57 0.83
CA TRP A 160 21.33 10.40 -0.32
C TRP A 160 22.84 10.60 -0.55
N VAL A 161 23.61 10.85 0.52
CA VAL A 161 25.07 10.98 0.45
C VAL A 161 25.71 9.66 0.02
N SER A 162 25.28 8.55 0.60
CA SER A 162 25.80 7.21 0.30
C SER A 162 25.51 6.79 -1.14
N VAL A 163 24.31 7.11 -1.65
CA VAL A 163 23.97 6.86 -3.06
C VAL A 163 24.91 7.62 -3.99
N LYS A 164 25.12 8.92 -3.74
CA LYS A 164 25.98 9.77 -4.60
C LYS A 164 27.45 9.38 -4.53
N SER A 165 27.97 9.06 -3.34
CA SER A 165 29.39 8.81 -3.14
C SER A 165 29.79 7.37 -3.44
N VAL A 166 28.99 6.40 -2.98
CA VAL A 166 29.35 4.98 -3.00
C VAL A 166 28.55 4.25 -4.08
N LEU A 167 27.21 4.28 -4.00
CA LEU A 167 26.37 3.39 -4.81
C LEU A 167 26.52 3.68 -6.31
N LEU A 168 26.36 4.95 -6.73
CA LEU A 168 26.49 5.33 -8.14
C LEU A 168 27.91 5.16 -8.66
N THR A 169 28.92 5.31 -7.80
CA THR A 169 30.33 5.06 -8.15
C THR A 169 30.58 3.57 -8.41
N LEU A 170 30.07 2.70 -7.55
CA LEU A 170 30.16 1.26 -7.71
C LEU A 170 29.39 0.77 -8.93
N ILE A 171 28.17 1.28 -9.14
CA ILE A 171 27.36 0.97 -10.33
C ILE A 171 28.14 1.30 -11.61
N LYS A 172 28.67 2.53 -11.72
CA LYS A 172 29.44 2.94 -12.91
C LYS A 172 30.70 2.11 -13.12
N ARG A 173 31.36 1.67 -12.04
CA ARG A 173 32.57 0.86 -12.11
C ARG A 173 32.32 -0.56 -12.60
N PHE A 174 31.14 -1.12 -12.31
CA PHE A 174 30.78 -2.51 -12.59
C PHE A 174 29.58 -2.65 -13.54
N ASP A 175 29.27 -1.60 -14.31
CA ASP A 175 28.10 -1.50 -15.22
C ASP A 175 28.07 -2.57 -16.32
N ARG A 176 29.15 -3.34 -16.49
CA ARG A 176 29.25 -4.45 -17.44
C ARG A 176 28.46 -5.69 -17.02
N TYR A 177 28.17 -5.87 -15.73
CA TYR A 177 27.52 -7.07 -15.20
C TYR A 177 26.19 -6.77 -14.53
N HIS A 178 25.09 -7.14 -15.21
CA HIS A 178 23.71 -6.96 -14.73
C HIS A 178 23.45 -7.58 -13.35
N GLU A 179 24.08 -8.72 -13.03
CA GLU A 179 23.98 -9.40 -11.73
C GLU A 179 24.54 -8.55 -10.58
N TYR A 180 25.56 -7.74 -10.84
CA TYR A 180 26.16 -6.88 -9.83
C TYR A 180 25.19 -5.78 -9.40
N ILE A 181 24.47 -5.17 -10.35
CA ILE A 181 23.46 -4.14 -10.04
C ILE A 181 22.33 -4.75 -9.21
N PHE A 182 21.90 -5.97 -9.52
CA PHE A 182 20.88 -6.70 -8.75
C PHE A 182 21.32 -6.91 -7.30
N LEU A 183 22.50 -7.50 -7.08
CA LEU A 183 23.03 -7.76 -5.74
C LEU A 183 23.28 -6.48 -4.95
N LEU A 184 23.84 -5.46 -5.59
CA LEU A 184 24.10 -4.17 -4.97
C LEU A 184 22.80 -3.45 -4.56
N SER A 185 21.75 -3.56 -5.37
CA SER A 185 20.45 -2.96 -5.06
C SER A 185 19.76 -3.65 -3.88
N ILE A 186 19.82 -4.97 -3.80
CA ILE A 186 19.32 -5.73 -2.64
C ILE A 186 20.15 -5.41 -1.40
N GLY A 187 21.48 -5.41 -1.52
CA GLY A 187 22.37 -5.05 -0.42
C GLY A 187 22.11 -3.63 0.10
N TRP A 188 21.83 -2.69 -0.80
CA TRP A 188 21.42 -1.33 -0.44
C TRP A 188 20.08 -1.30 0.28
N CYS A 189 19.06 -1.97 -0.28
CA CYS A 189 17.73 -2.07 0.32
C CYS A 189 17.78 -2.64 1.74
N LEU A 190 18.40 -3.81 1.91
CA LEU A 190 18.51 -4.48 3.20
C LEU A 190 19.46 -3.75 4.16
N GLY A 191 20.57 -3.22 3.68
CA GLY A 191 21.50 -2.45 4.49
C GLY A 191 20.86 -1.19 5.08
N MET A 192 20.05 -0.49 4.29
CA MET A 192 19.30 0.67 4.76
C MET A 192 18.12 0.29 5.67
N ALA A 193 17.47 -0.84 5.44
CA ALA A 193 16.47 -1.40 6.34
C ALA A 193 17.08 -1.70 7.72
N GLU A 194 18.24 -2.36 7.76
CA GLU A 194 18.95 -2.66 9.02
C GLU A 194 19.45 -1.38 9.72
N LEU A 195 19.97 -0.42 8.96
CA LEU A 195 20.39 0.88 9.50
C LEU A 195 19.20 1.63 10.12
N ALA A 196 18.02 1.56 9.50
CA ALA A 196 16.80 2.12 10.06
C ALA A 196 16.42 1.45 11.39
N ILE A 197 16.47 0.12 11.48
CA ILE A 197 16.25 -0.62 12.74
C ILE A 197 17.21 -0.15 13.82
N TRP A 198 18.50 0.00 13.49
CA TRP A 198 19.51 0.46 14.45
C TRP A 198 19.24 1.89 14.96
N MET A 199 18.66 2.76 14.13
CA MET A 199 18.21 4.09 14.54
C MET A 199 16.85 4.09 15.27
N GLY A 200 16.22 2.92 15.41
CA GLY A 200 14.89 2.69 15.99
C GLY A 200 13.74 3.20 15.12
N LEU A 201 13.90 3.04 13.81
CA LEU A 201 12.84 3.09 12.81
C LEU A 201 12.54 1.66 12.33
N SER A 202 11.47 1.46 11.58
CA SER A 202 11.16 0.16 11.01
C SER A 202 12.01 -0.15 9.77
N ALA A 203 12.16 -1.45 9.47
CA ALA A 203 12.85 -1.94 8.27
C ALA A 203 12.22 -1.36 6.99
N GLU A 204 10.89 -1.26 6.99
CA GLU A 204 10.00 -0.72 5.97
C GLU A 204 10.35 0.72 5.60
N ILE A 205 10.59 1.55 6.62
CA ILE A 205 10.99 2.95 6.45
C ILE A 205 12.38 3.02 5.81
N GLY A 206 13.32 2.21 6.29
CA GLY A 206 14.66 2.11 5.72
C GLY A 206 14.64 1.72 4.25
N ALA A 207 13.84 0.71 3.92
CA ALA A 207 13.64 0.23 2.55
C ALA A 207 13.01 1.30 1.65
N PHE A 208 11.98 1.99 2.12
CA PHE A 208 11.37 3.08 1.37
C PHE A 208 12.36 4.22 1.10
N VAL A 209 13.08 4.68 2.12
CA VAL A 209 14.09 5.75 1.99
C VAL A 209 15.25 5.33 1.08
N ALA A 210 15.62 4.04 1.07
CA ALA A 210 16.60 3.48 0.15
C ALA A 210 16.12 3.55 -1.32
N GLY A 211 14.84 3.34 -1.57
CA GLY A 211 14.24 3.44 -2.90
C GLY A 211 14.21 4.89 -3.38
N VAL A 212 13.68 5.80 -2.54
CA VAL A 212 13.57 7.24 -2.85
C VAL A 212 14.93 7.86 -3.17
N SER A 213 15.99 7.46 -2.47
CA SER A 213 17.33 8.00 -2.72
C SER A 213 17.90 7.63 -4.09
N ILE A 214 17.45 6.51 -4.68
CA ILE A 214 17.83 6.07 -6.03
C ILE A 214 16.85 6.57 -7.09
N ALA A 215 15.58 6.86 -6.75
CA ALA A 215 14.49 7.15 -7.69
C ALA A 215 14.78 8.24 -8.74
N SER A 216 15.66 9.20 -8.42
CA SER A 216 16.06 10.28 -9.33
C SER A 216 17.13 9.84 -10.37
N SER A 217 17.74 8.68 -10.19
CA SER A 217 18.78 8.13 -11.08
C SER A 217 18.18 7.37 -12.26
N PRO A 218 18.77 7.44 -13.47
CA PRO A 218 18.32 6.65 -14.62
C PRO A 218 18.28 5.14 -14.35
N ILE A 219 19.14 4.64 -13.46
CA ILE A 219 19.20 3.21 -13.14
C ILE A 219 18.02 2.71 -12.29
N ALA A 220 17.23 3.62 -11.68
CA ALA A 220 16.10 3.25 -10.83
C ALA A 220 15.10 2.33 -11.55
N GLN A 221 14.80 2.63 -12.83
CA GLN A 221 13.88 1.81 -13.63
C GLN A 221 14.43 0.41 -13.89
N TYR A 222 15.72 0.30 -14.18
CA TYR A 222 16.37 -0.99 -14.36
C TYR A 222 16.32 -1.84 -13.08
N ILE A 223 16.60 -1.22 -11.93
CA ILE A 223 16.53 -1.88 -10.62
C ILE A 223 15.10 -2.33 -10.33
N ALA A 224 14.11 -1.46 -10.54
CA ALA A 224 12.70 -1.76 -10.30
C ALA A 224 12.23 -2.97 -11.14
N ILE A 225 12.62 -3.03 -12.42
CA ILE A 225 12.29 -4.17 -13.29
C ILE A 225 13.01 -5.44 -12.84
N SER A 226 14.30 -5.34 -12.50
CA SER A 226 15.12 -6.49 -12.13
C SER A 226 14.69 -7.14 -10.80
N LEU A 227 14.23 -6.34 -9.84
CA LEU A 227 13.79 -6.81 -8.53
C LEU A 227 12.30 -7.15 -8.47
N LYS A 228 11.53 -6.81 -9.51
CA LYS A 228 10.11 -7.09 -9.59
C LYS A 228 9.75 -8.57 -9.33
N PRO A 229 10.43 -9.56 -9.94
CA PRO A 229 10.11 -10.97 -9.68
C PRO A 229 10.31 -11.38 -8.23
N LEU A 230 11.36 -10.84 -7.58
CA LEU A 230 11.67 -11.12 -6.18
C LEU A 230 10.59 -10.54 -5.26
N ARG A 231 10.21 -9.27 -5.48
CA ARG A 231 9.09 -8.63 -4.78
C ARG A 231 7.81 -9.46 -4.96
N ASP A 232 7.46 -9.80 -6.19
CA ASP A 232 6.21 -10.50 -6.50
C ASP A 232 6.17 -11.89 -5.84
N PHE A 233 7.30 -12.61 -5.80
CA PHE A 233 7.43 -13.88 -5.08
C PHE A 233 7.16 -13.72 -3.57
N PHE A 234 7.86 -12.79 -2.91
CA PHE A 234 7.67 -12.59 -1.47
C PHE A 234 6.32 -11.96 -1.12
N LEU A 235 5.71 -11.18 -2.02
CA LEU A 235 4.34 -10.68 -1.83
C LEU A 235 3.31 -11.81 -1.83
N VAL A 236 3.49 -12.85 -2.64
CA VAL A 236 2.64 -14.04 -2.56
C VAL A 236 2.75 -14.69 -1.18
N VAL A 237 3.97 -14.76 -0.62
CA VAL A 237 4.20 -15.27 0.75
C VAL A 237 3.59 -14.36 1.81
N PHE A 238 3.70 -13.03 1.68
CA PHE A 238 3.02 -12.07 2.56
C PHE A 238 1.50 -12.27 2.56
N PHE A 239 0.89 -12.31 1.38
CA PHE A 239 -0.55 -12.53 1.25
C PHE A 239 -1.00 -13.92 1.67
N PHE A 240 -0.10 -14.91 1.62
CA PHE A 240 -0.33 -16.21 2.23
C PHE A 240 -0.31 -16.09 3.76
N SER A 241 0.71 -15.44 4.33
CA SER A 241 0.87 -15.20 5.78
C SER A 241 -0.36 -14.50 6.38
N VAL A 242 -0.77 -13.37 5.79
CA VAL A 242 -1.96 -12.63 6.22
C VAL A 242 -3.22 -13.50 6.17
N GLY A 243 -3.37 -14.31 5.11
CA GLY A 243 -4.49 -15.25 5.02
C GLY A 243 -4.44 -16.36 6.07
N SER A 244 -3.24 -16.88 6.38
CA SER A 244 -3.07 -17.93 7.39
C SER A 244 -3.26 -17.43 8.83
N GLY A 245 -3.01 -16.15 9.08
CA GLY A 245 -3.23 -15.51 10.38
C GLY A 245 -4.67 -15.05 10.61
N LEU A 246 -5.56 -15.20 9.62
CA LEU A 246 -6.95 -14.80 9.74
C LEU A 246 -7.71 -15.80 10.63
N ASP A 247 -8.13 -15.33 11.81
CA ASP A 247 -8.88 -16.14 12.77
C ASP A 247 -10.32 -16.36 12.29
N LEU A 248 -10.58 -17.57 11.80
CA LEU A 248 -11.92 -17.97 11.35
C LEU A 248 -12.95 -18.06 12.49
N GLN A 249 -12.51 -18.19 13.74
CA GLN A 249 -13.40 -18.22 14.91
C GLN A 249 -13.86 -16.81 15.29
N ALA A 250 -13.06 -15.78 15.00
CA ALA A 250 -13.45 -14.38 15.18
C ALA A 250 -14.43 -13.92 14.10
N LEU A 251 -14.40 -14.53 12.91
CA LEU A 251 -15.18 -14.11 11.74
C LEU A 251 -16.69 -13.89 12.02
N PRO A 252 -17.42 -14.77 12.72
CA PRO A 252 -18.84 -14.56 13.00
C PRO A 252 -19.12 -13.30 13.82
N ARG A 253 -18.19 -12.89 14.69
CA ARG A 253 -18.32 -11.68 15.52
C ARG A 253 -18.11 -10.41 14.70
N VAL A 254 -17.19 -10.48 13.73
CA VAL A 254 -16.78 -9.33 12.91
C VAL A 254 -17.39 -9.31 11.50
N ALA A 255 -18.18 -10.32 11.13
CA ALA A 255 -18.78 -10.44 9.80
C ALA A 255 -19.67 -9.24 9.48
N LEU A 256 -20.53 -8.84 10.42
CA LEU A 256 -21.43 -7.69 10.24
C LEU A 256 -20.65 -6.38 10.01
N PRO A 257 -19.69 -5.97 10.87
CA PRO A 257 -18.90 -4.77 10.60
C PRO A 257 -18.07 -4.90 9.31
N ALA A 258 -17.46 -6.04 9.03
CA ALA A 258 -16.66 -6.22 7.82
C ALA A 258 -17.49 -6.06 6.53
N VAL A 259 -18.68 -6.67 6.45
CA VAL A 259 -19.57 -6.54 5.30
C VAL A 259 -20.16 -5.14 5.20
N ALA A 260 -20.57 -4.54 6.32
CA ALA A 260 -21.08 -3.16 6.34
C ALA A 260 -20.02 -2.17 5.85
N MET A 261 -18.76 -2.31 6.28
CA MET A 261 -17.67 -1.46 5.82
C MET A 261 -17.31 -1.73 4.36
N ALA A 262 -17.23 -3.00 3.94
CA ALA A 262 -16.94 -3.33 2.55
C ALA A 262 -17.99 -2.75 1.59
N THR A 263 -19.27 -2.92 1.91
CA THR A 263 -20.39 -2.38 1.12
C THR A 263 -20.40 -0.85 1.13
N LEU A 264 -20.18 -0.23 2.29
CA LEU A 264 -20.06 1.21 2.41
C LEU A 264 -18.94 1.75 1.52
N PHE A 265 -17.72 1.21 1.59
CA PHE A 265 -16.58 1.71 0.85
C PHE A 265 -16.69 1.48 -0.66
N LEU A 266 -17.25 0.34 -1.09
CA LEU A 266 -17.53 0.06 -2.50
C LEU A 266 -18.53 1.05 -3.12
N LEU A 267 -19.42 1.63 -2.33
CA LEU A 267 -20.37 2.65 -2.78
C LEU A 267 -19.83 4.07 -2.59
N LEU A 268 -19.27 4.34 -1.42
CA LEU A 268 -18.82 5.67 -1.00
C LEU A 268 -17.67 6.16 -1.86
N LYS A 269 -16.64 5.34 -2.11
CA LYS A 269 -15.46 5.77 -2.87
C LYS A 269 -15.84 6.23 -4.29
N PRO A 270 -16.60 5.46 -5.08
CA PRO A 270 -17.05 5.91 -6.39
C PRO A 270 -17.85 7.22 -6.35
N ILE A 271 -18.78 7.36 -5.39
CA ILE A 271 -19.62 8.55 -5.26
C ILE A 271 -18.79 9.79 -4.91
N VAL A 272 -17.86 9.66 -3.97
CA VAL A 272 -16.98 10.76 -3.54
C VAL A 272 -16.06 11.19 -4.67
N TYR A 273 -15.41 10.25 -5.36
CA TYR A 273 -14.58 10.59 -6.51
C TYR A 273 -15.38 11.20 -7.66
N GLN A 274 -16.57 10.68 -7.96
CA GLN A 274 -17.47 11.25 -8.95
C GLN A 274 -17.78 12.72 -8.64
N TRP A 275 -18.08 13.02 -7.38
CA TRP A 275 -18.44 14.37 -6.96
C TRP A 275 -17.25 15.33 -6.99
N LEU A 276 -16.10 14.90 -6.45
CA LEU A 276 -14.89 15.73 -6.37
C LEU A 276 -14.28 16.05 -7.74
N VAL A 277 -14.50 15.20 -8.74
CA VAL A 277 -13.87 15.33 -10.07
C VAL A 277 -14.87 15.78 -11.15
N ARG A 278 -16.11 16.09 -10.78
CA ARG A 278 -17.18 16.51 -11.71
C ARG A 278 -16.84 17.79 -12.50
N GLY A 279 -16.00 18.67 -11.97
CA GLY A 279 -15.54 19.89 -12.65
C GLY A 279 -14.23 19.74 -13.42
N VAL A 280 -13.63 18.55 -13.41
CA VAL A 280 -12.31 18.26 -13.99
C VAL A 280 -12.45 17.51 -15.32
N PHE A 281 -13.47 16.64 -15.45
CA PHE A 281 -13.75 15.93 -16.69
C PHE A 281 -14.99 16.49 -17.39
N GLU A 282 -14.91 16.64 -18.71
CA GLU A 282 -16.05 17.05 -19.55
C GLU A 282 -17.12 15.96 -19.63
N GLU A 283 -16.73 14.68 -19.53
CA GLU A 283 -17.64 13.54 -19.57
C GLU A 283 -17.92 12.93 -18.17
N PRO A 284 -19.17 12.94 -17.70
CA PRO A 284 -19.53 12.34 -16.40
C PRO A 284 -19.22 10.84 -16.28
N LYS A 285 -19.14 10.11 -17.40
CA LYS A 285 -18.82 8.68 -17.44
C LYS A 285 -17.37 8.40 -17.02
N LEU A 286 -16.45 9.31 -17.34
CA LEU A 286 -15.03 9.17 -17.00
C LEU A 286 -14.80 9.29 -15.49
N ALA A 287 -15.52 10.20 -14.83
CA ALA A 287 -15.48 10.36 -13.38
C ALA A 287 -16.00 9.09 -12.65
N TRP A 288 -17.05 8.44 -13.16
CA TRP A 288 -17.58 7.19 -12.58
C TRP A 288 -16.61 6.03 -12.78
N ASN A 289 -15.99 5.94 -13.95
CA ASN A 289 -14.98 4.94 -14.25
C ASN A 289 -13.78 5.06 -13.29
N LEU A 290 -13.33 6.29 -13.01
CA LEU A 290 -12.27 6.56 -12.03
C LEU A 290 -12.69 6.07 -10.63
N GLY A 291 -13.87 6.48 -10.19
CA GLY A 291 -14.38 6.12 -8.86
C GLY A 291 -14.54 4.62 -8.65
N LEU A 292 -15.08 3.90 -9.64
CA LEU A 292 -15.25 2.45 -9.60
C LEU A 292 -13.90 1.70 -9.59
N ARG A 293 -12.90 2.19 -10.34
CA ARG A 293 -11.54 1.63 -10.36
C ARG A 293 -10.77 1.86 -9.08
N LEU A 294 -11.14 2.88 -8.30
CA LEU A 294 -10.53 3.21 -7.01
C LEU A 294 -11.40 2.76 -5.81
N GLY A 295 -12.48 2.01 -6.06
CA GLY A 295 -13.47 1.65 -5.04
C GLY A 295 -13.00 0.65 -3.98
N GLN A 296 -11.96 -0.12 -4.27
CA GLN A 296 -11.42 -1.17 -3.40
C GLN A 296 -10.48 -0.62 -2.32
N CYS A 297 -10.27 -1.41 -1.27
CA CYS A 297 -9.16 -1.25 -0.35
C CYS A 297 -7.84 -1.75 -0.98
N SER A 298 -6.71 -1.50 -0.32
CA SER A 298 -5.38 -1.76 -0.87
C SER A 298 -4.62 -2.82 -0.07
N GLU A 299 -3.50 -3.28 -0.63
CA GLU A 299 -2.51 -4.10 0.08
C GLU A 299 -1.97 -3.40 1.34
N PHE A 300 -1.89 -2.07 1.35
CA PHE A 300 -1.55 -1.28 2.53
C PHE A 300 -2.54 -1.44 3.68
N SER A 301 -3.83 -1.69 3.40
CA SER A 301 -4.84 -1.93 4.44
C SER A 301 -4.48 -3.20 5.24
N LEU A 302 -4.03 -4.24 4.54
CA LEU A 302 -3.60 -5.51 5.13
C LEU A 302 -2.27 -5.37 5.86
N LEU A 303 -1.38 -4.54 5.33
CA LEU A 303 -0.12 -4.19 5.96
C LEU A 303 -0.33 -3.51 7.32
N ILE A 304 -1.26 -2.55 7.38
CA ILE A 304 -1.63 -1.85 8.62
C ILE A 304 -2.24 -2.83 9.62
N ALA A 305 -3.12 -3.73 9.15
CA ALA A 305 -3.67 -4.78 10.03
C ALA A 305 -2.58 -5.69 10.60
N PHE A 306 -1.64 -6.13 9.76
CA PHE A 306 -0.52 -6.98 10.15
C PHE A 306 0.39 -6.28 11.17
N LEU A 307 0.88 -5.08 10.86
CA LEU A 307 1.78 -4.33 11.73
C LEU A 307 1.10 -3.90 13.02
N GLY A 308 -0.15 -3.42 12.94
CA GLY A 308 -0.91 -3.00 14.11
C GLY A 308 -1.17 -4.16 15.07
N THR A 309 -1.40 -5.37 14.56
CA THR A 309 -1.53 -6.57 15.40
C THR A 309 -0.19 -6.96 16.02
N ALA A 310 0.88 -6.99 15.22
CA ALA A 310 2.23 -7.33 15.70
C ALA A 310 2.72 -6.41 16.83
N LYS A 311 2.28 -5.15 16.82
CA LYS A 311 2.60 -4.15 17.84
C LYS A 311 1.60 -4.05 19.00
N GLY A 312 0.51 -4.81 18.96
CA GLY A 312 -0.57 -4.69 19.94
C GLY A 312 -1.32 -3.35 19.88
N LEU A 313 -1.21 -2.62 18.77
CA LEU A 313 -1.95 -1.38 18.52
C LEU A 313 -3.39 -1.66 18.06
N LEU A 314 -3.61 -2.77 17.34
CA LEU A 314 -4.93 -3.22 16.91
C LEU A 314 -5.41 -4.38 17.78
N SER A 315 -6.68 -4.32 18.17
CA SER A 315 -7.37 -5.52 18.67
C SER A 315 -7.49 -6.58 17.57
N ALA A 316 -7.54 -7.85 17.96
CA ALA A 316 -7.69 -8.98 17.02
C ALA A 316 -8.95 -8.82 16.15
N ASP A 317 -10.05 -8.35 16.74
CA ASP A 317 -11.30 -8.10 16.03
C ASP A 317 -11.14 -6.97 14.99
N ALA A 318 -10.48 -5.86 15.35
CA ALA A 318 -10.25 -4.75 14.43
C ALA A 318 -9.34 -5.15 13.26
N ALA A 319 -8.28 -5.92 13.52
CA ALA A 319 -7.42 -6.46 12.47
C ALA A 319 -8.20 -7.38 11.52
N THR A 320 -9.04 -8.26 12.07
CA THR A 320 -9.87 -9.18 11.28
C THR A 320 -10.91 -8.41 10.45
N VAL A 321 -11.50 -7.33 10.96
CA VAL A 321 -12.38 -6.44 10.19
C VAL A 321 -11.65 -5.83 9.00
N ILE A 322 -10.45 -5.27 9.21
CA ILE A 322 -9.67 -4.64 8.13
C ILE A 322 -9.33 -5.69 7.06
N GLN A 323 -8.88 -6.87 7.47
CA GLN A 323 -8.54 -7.97 6.56
C GLN A 323 -9.76 -8.44 5.76
N ALA A 324 -10.86 -8.77 6.43
CA ALA A 324 -12.08 -9.25 5.79
C ALA A 324 -12.69 -8.21 4.86
N CYS A 325 -12.79 -6.95 5.30
CA CYS A 325 -13.24 -5.83 4.46
C CYS A 325 -12.35 -5.68 3.22
N THR A 326 -11.03 -5.72 3.38
CA THR A 326 -10.10 -5.58 2.25
C THR A 326 -10.25 -6.74 1.26
N ILE A 327 -10.37 -7.98 1.74
CA ILE A 327 -10.57 -9.15 0.88
C ILE A 327 -11.89 -9.03 0.11
N LEU A 328 -12.99 -8.68 0.79
CA LEU A 328 -14.30 -8.53 0.17
C LEU A 328 -14.29 -7.43 -0.90
N THR A 329 -13.72 -6.27 -0.60
CA THR A 329 -13.67 -5.15 -1.55
C THR A 329 -12.77 -5.46 -2.75
N LEU A 330 -11.62 -6.12 -2.56
CA LEU A 330 -10.74 -6.56 -3.65
C LEU A 330 -11.45 -7.54 -4.58
N LEU A 331 -12.15 -8.54 -4.02
CA LEU A 331 -12.91 -9.51 -4.80
C LEU A 331 -14.02 -8.83 -5.59
N VAL A 332 -14.93 -8.12 -4.91
CA VAL A 332 -16.10 -7.51 -5.56
C VAL A 332 -15.69 -6.46 -6.59
N SER A 333 -14.73 -5.58 -6.26
CA SER A 333 -14.27 -4.55 -7.20
C SER A 333 -13.60 -5.16 -8.44
N SER A 334 -12.78 -6.20 -8.28
CA SER A 334 -12.13 -6.87 -9.42
C SER A 334 -13.18 -7.40 -10.41
N TYR A 335 -14.22 -8.08 -9.92
CA TYR A 335 -15.31 -8.55 -10.78
C TYR A 335 -16.10 -7.39 -11.39
N LEU A 336 -16.38 -6.33 -10.62
CA LEU A 336 -17.11 -5.16 -11.12
C LEU A 336 -16.35 -4.48 -12.26
N VAL A 337 -15.06 -4.17 -12.05
CA VAL A 337 -14.20 -3.52 -13.06
C VAL A 337 -14.10 -4.39 -14.31
N VAL A 338 -13.84 -5.69 -14.17
CA VAL A 338 -13.66 -6.59 -15.32
C VAL A 338 -14.96 -6.76 -16.13
N LEU A 339 -16.11 -6.84 -15.45
CA LEU A 339 -17.40 -7.12 -16.10
C LEU A 339 -18.16 -5.87 -16.60
N ARG A 340 -17.88 -4.69 -16.05
CA ARG A 340 -18.66 -3.46 -16.36
C ARG A 340 -17.86 -2.33 -17.00
N LEU A 341 -16.54 -2.32 -16.89
CA LEU A 341 -15.71 -1.24 -17.39
C LEU A 341 -14.83 -1.70 -18.56
N PRO A 342 -14.49 -0.80 -19.50
CA PRO A 342 -13.54 -1.15 -20.55
C PRO A 342 -12.17 -1.47 -19.96
N ASN A 343 -11.61 -2.64 -20.25
CA ASN A 343 -10.34 -3.11 -19.68
C ASN A 343 -9.65 -4.11 -20.63
N PRO A 344 -8.32 -4.29 -20.53
CA PRO A 344 -7.56 -5.11 -21.49
C PRO A 344 -7.86 -6.62 -21.39
N ILE A 345 -8.41 -7.07 -20.26
CA ILE A 345 -8.70 -8.48 -19.97
C ILE A 345 -10.20 -8.79 -19.93
N ALA A 346 -11.04 -7.90 -20.47
CA ALA A 346 -12.49 -8.05 -20.39
C ALA A 346 -12.93 -9.31 -21.14
N ILE A 347 -13.84 -10.08 -20.52
CA ILE A 347 -14.38 -11.32 -21.11
C ILE A 347 -15.26 -11.00 -22.33
N SER A 348 -15.90 -9.83 -22.34
CA SER A 348 -16.78 -9.42 -23.44
C SER A 348 -16.08 -8.49 -24.43
N GLU A 349 -16.23 -8.76 -25.73
CA GLU A 349 -15.59 -8.02 -26.82
C GLU A 349 -15.91 -6.51 -26.80
N HIS A 350 -17.12 -6.11 -26.38
CA HIS A 350 -17.51 -4.70 -26.32
C HIS A 350 -16.79 -3.89 -25.21
N LEU A 351 -16.25 -4.57 -24.20
CA LEU A 351 -15.47 -3.95 -23.11
C LEU A 351 -13.97 -4.13 -23.29
N ARG A 352 -13.53 -5.01 -24.20
CA ARG A 352 -12.11 -5.26 -24.42
C ARG A 352 -11.50 -4.07 -25.16
N ARG A 353 -10.59 -3.37 -24.50
CA ARG A 353 -9.81 -2.26 -25.06
C ARG A 353 -8.36 -2.42 -24.61
N ASP A 354 -7.45 -2.50 -25.58
CA ASP A 354 -6.02 -2.56 -25.33
C ASP A 354 -5.48 -1.22 -24.85
#